data_AF-A0A9W9ZMR2-F1
#
_entry.id   AF-A0A9W9ZMR2-F1
#
_cell.length_a   1.000
_cell.length_b   1.000
_cell.length_c   1.000
_cell.angle_alpha   90.00
_cell.angle_beta   90.00
_cell.angle_gamma   90.00
#
_symmetry.space_group_name_H-M   'P 1'
#
loop_
_entity.id
_entity.type
_entity.pdbx_description
1 polymer ?
#
loop_
_entity_poly.entity_id
_entity_poly.type
_entity_poly.pdbx_seq_one_letter_code
_entity_poly.pdbx_strand_id
1 'polypeptide(L)'
;MCLLRHNFTVQHPGSCEGFPFQRGRRHMPHIPSLGYSHCEVINLKPYVFYPDKPTEVQITVNHIDSSDKSYVHDAAVAWVENVNYDRFTACVMATGFNERKSNANVSVDWMAYQGAPVGGVAGEEGISQWWTGTTCKAVNFPSVRAFFFLLVIMFFT
;
A
#
# COMPACT_ATOMS: atom_id res chain seq x y z
N MET A 1 -22.82 17.14 2.28
CA MET A 1 -22.70 17.22 3.75
C MET A 1 -23.46 16.05 4.32
N CYS A 2 -22.76 15.10 4.94
CA CYS A 2 -23.38 13.91 5.48
C CYS A 2 -24.23 14.28 6.72
N LEU A 3 -25.54 14.38 6.56
CA LEU A 3 -26.48 14.66 7.65
C LEU A 3 -26.83 13.35 8.38
N LEU A 4 -25.84 12.70 8.98
CA LEU A 4 -26.12 11.72 10.03
C LEU A 4 -26.60 12.52 11.25
N ARG A 5 -27.85 12.36 11.65
CA ARG A 5 -28.43 12.99 12.84
C ARG A 5 -27.86 12.37 14.13
N HIS A 6 -26.58 12.59 14.38
CA HIS A 6 -25.98 12.37 15.68
C HIS A 6 -25.17 13.60 16.11
N ASN A 7 -24.87 13.65 17.40
CA ASN A 7 -24.20 14.76 18.04
C ASN A 7 -22.68 14.63 17.84
N PHE A 8 -22.21 14.90 16.60
CA PHE A 8 -20.79 14.82 16.26
C PHE A 8 -20.09 16.16 16.51
N THR A 9 -18.89 16.11 17.08
CA THR A 9 -18.01 17.28 17.30
C THR A 9 -17.22 17.69 16.05
N VAL A 10 -17.13 16.82 15.05
CA VAL A 10 -16.36 17.04 13.82
C VAL A 10 -17.22 16.68 12.60
N GLN A 11 -17.27 17.57 11.60
CA GLN A 11 -18.01 17.37 10.36
C GLN A 11 -17.05 17.38 9.17
N HIS A 12 -17.12 16.35 8.33
CA HIS A 12 -16.34 16.26 7.09
C HIS A 12 -17.16 16.69 5.86
N PRO A 13 -16.60 17.55 4.98
CA PRO A 13 -17.22 17.85 3.71
C PRO A 13 -17.03 16.68 2.74
N GLY A 14 -18.07 15.85 2.58
CA GLY A 14 -18.04 14.69 1.67
C GLY A 14 -19.38 13.94 1.56
N SER A 15 -19.41 12.86 0.78
CA SER A 15 -20.49 11.86 0.78
C SER A 15 -20.43 11.03 2.07
N CYS A 16 -21.54 10.42 2.47
CA CYS A 16 -21.60 9.48 3.59
C CYS A 16 -21.00 8.11 3.22
N GLU A 17 -19.76 8.06 2.73
CA GLU A 17 -19.09 6.77 2.51
C GLU A 17 -18.66 6.20 3.85
N GLY A 18 -19.17 5.00 4.18
CA GLY A 18 -18.89 4.33 5.46
C GLY A 18 -17.45 3.84 5.62
N PHE A 19 -16.62 3.98 4.58
CA PHE A 19 -15.24 3.51 4.56
C PHE A 19 -14.38 4.46 3.69
N PRO A 20 -13.56 5.34 4.30
CA PRO A 20 -12.62 6.20 3.58
C PRO A 20 -11.65 5.37 2.75
N PHE A 21 -11.64 5.58 1.44
CA PHE A 21 -10.84 4.77 0.51
C PHE A 21 -10.45 5.57 -0.72
N GLN A 22 -9.21 5.36 -1.19
CA GLN A 22 -8.72 5.86 -2.45
C GLN A 22 -7.80 4.81 -3.09
N ARG A 23 -7.80 4.72 -4.42
CA ARG A 23 -6.86 3.87 -5.17
C ARG A 23 -6.34 4.58 -6.41
N GLY A 24 -5.24 4.08 -6.95
CA GLY A 24 -4.69 4.56 -8.20
C GLY A 24 -3.51 3.74 -8.69
N ARG A 25 -2.91 4.22 -9.78
CA ARG A 25 -1.68 3.68 -10.36
C ARG A 25 -0.67 4.81 -10.51
N ARG A 26 0.59 4.57 -10.14
CA ARG A 26 1.70 5.48 -10.39
C ARG A 26 2.72 4.78 -11.28
N HIS A 27 3.03 5.40 -12.42
CA HIS A 27 4.16 4.97 -13.24
C HIS A 27 5.47 5.34 -12.52
N MET A 28 6.42 4.41 -12.51
CA MET A 28 7.72 4.55 -11.88
C MET A 28 8.79 4.62 -12.97
N PRO A 29 9.20 5.83 -13.40
CA PRO A 29 10.19 5.97 -14.44
C PRO A 29 11.57 5.52 -13.92
N HIS A 30 12.34 4.87 -14.79
CA HIS A 30 13.77 4.60 -14.56
C HIS A 30 14.09 3.83 -13.28
N ILE A 31 13.53 2.61 -13.10
CA ILE A 31 14.03 1.73 -12.04
C ILE A 31 15.46 1.29 -12.40
N PRO A 32 16.47 1.63 -11.58
CA PRO A 32 17.84 1.26 -11.89
C PRO A 32 18.00 -0.27 -11.78
N SER A 33 18.74 -0.86 -12.71
CA SER A 33 19.07 -2.29 -12.71
C SER A 33 20.03 -2.71 -11.58
N LEU A 34 20.38 -1.79 -10.68
CA LEU A 34 21.52 -1.85 -9.76
C LEU A 34 21.15 -1.37 -8.36
N GLY A 35 20.41 -2.15 -7.56
CA GLY A 35 20.31 -1.97 -6.10
C GLY A 35 19.85 -0.60 -5.57
N TYR A 36 19.39 0.30 -6.44
CA TYR A 36 18.89 1.62 -6.10
C TYR A 36 17.37 1.58 -6.12
N SER A 37 16.77 2.20 -5.11
CA SER A 37 15.34 2.38 -5.03
C SER A 37 14.90 3.59 -5.84
N HIS A 38 13.73 3.49 -6.48
CA HIS A 38 13.01 4.65 -7.01
C HIS A 38 11.79 4.91 -6.14
N CYS A 39 11.61 6.15 -5.70
CA CYS A 39 10.54 6.54 -4.80
C CYS A 39 9.75 7.73 -5.36
N GLU A 40 8.43 7.67 -5.26
CA GLU A 40 7.52 8.73 -5.69
C GLU A 40 6.55 9.10 -4.58
N VAL A 41 6.37 10.41 -4.37
CA VAL A 41 5.33 10.92 -3.46
C VAL A 41 3.98 10.90 -4.19
N ILE A 42 2.99 10.26 -3.56
CA ILE A 42 1.62 10.16 -4.04
C ILE A 42 0.74 11.01 -3.15
N ASN A 43 0.14 12.06 -3.73
CA ASN A 43 -0.80 12.94 -3.03
C ASN A 43 -2.22 12.36 -3.11
N LEU A 44 -2.86 12.26 -1.95
CA LEU A 44 -4.24 11.81 -1.80
C LEU A 44 -5.19 13.00 -2.06
N LYS A 45 -6.43 12.68 -2.40
CA LYS A 45 -7.44 13.72 -2.64
C LYS A 45 -7.79 14.40 -1.30
N PRO A 46 -7.89 15.75 -1.28
CA PRO A 46 -8.31 16.45 -0.07
C PRO A 46 -9.65 15.94 0.47
N TYR A 47 -9.78 15.91 1.80
CA TYR A 47 -11.01 15.57 2.55
C TYR A 47 -11.53 14.13 2.42
N VAL A 48 -10.78 13.23 1.78
CA VAL A 48 -11.11 11.79 1.76
C VAL A 48 -10.83 11.13 3.11
N PHE A 49 -9.69 11.44 3.71
CA PHE A 49 -9.21 10.80 4.94
C PHE A 49 -9.30 11.75 6.15
N TYR A 50 -9.53 11.19 7.33
CA TYR A 50 -9.58 11.89 8.60
C TYR A 50 -8.16 12.10 9.14
N PRO A 51 -7.74 13.35 9.45
CA PRO A 51 -6.38 13.63 9.95
C PRO A 51 -6.05 12.99 11.31
N ASP A 52 -7.07 12.68 12.11
CA ASP A 52 -6.95 12.09 13.45
C ASP A 52 -7.02 10.55 13.44
N LYS A 53 -7.10 9.92 12.26
CA LYS A 53 -7.18 8.46 12.11
C LYS A 53 -5.97 7.92 11.35
N PRO A 54 -5.46 6.73 11.72
CA PRO A 54 -4.39 6.07 10.97
C PRO A 54 -4.86 5.75 9.56
N THR A 55 -3.99 6.00 8.58
CA THR A 55 -4.21 5.68 7.16
C THR A 55 -3.35 4.48 6.80
N GLU A 56 -3.96 3.47 6.22
CA GLU A 56 -3.30 2.25 5.77
C GLU A 56 -3.12 2.30 4.26
N VAL A 57 -1.96 1.89 3.73
CA VAL A 57 -1.66 1.95 2.30
C VAL A 57 -1.08 0.64 1.80
N GLN A 58 -1.80 -0.05 0.91
CA GLN A 58 -1.29 -1.24 0.21
C GLN A 58 -0.80 -0.86 -1.16
N ILE A 59 0.33 -1.44 -1.55
CA ILE A 59 0.88 -1.29 -2.88
C ILE A 59 1.27 -2.63 -3.47
N THR A 60 1.20 -2.72 -4.79
CA THR A 60 1.75 -3.84 -5.57
C THR A 60 2.52 -3.29 -6.76
N VAL A 61 3.64 -3.92 -7.08
CA VAL A 61 4.48 -3.55 -8.22
C VAL A 61 4.16 -4.42 -9.42
N ASN A 62 3.91 -3.77 -10.55
CA ASN A 62 3.83 -4.41 -11.85
C ASN A 62 5.13 -4.13 -12.58
N HIS A 63 5.97 -5.16 -12.74
CA HIS A 63 7.20 -5.11 -13.52
C HIS A 63 7.01 -5.92 -14.80
N ILE A 64 6.92 -5.23 -15.94
CA ILE A 64 6.73 -5.89 -17.23
C ILE A 64 7.87 -5.49 -18.16
N ASP A 65 8.75 -6.45 -18.45
CA ASP A 65 9.72 -6.32 -19.53
C ASP A 65 9.20 -7.07 -20.77
N SER A 66 9.02 -6.34 -21.87
CA SER A 66 8.57 -6.92 -23.16
C SER A 66 9.68 -7.00 -24.19
N SER A 67 10.91 -6.62 -23.83
CA SER A 67 12.06 -6.60 -24.73
C SER A 67 12.60 -8.00 -25.06
N ASP A 68 12.49 -8.95 -24.13
CA ASP A 68 12.87 -10.34 -24.31
C ASP A 68 11.73 -11.28 -23.86
N LYS A 69 11.11 -11.97 -24.81
CA LYS A 69 10.01 -12.91 -24.54
C LYS A 69 10.43 -14.11 -23.69
N SER A 70 11.73 -14.40 -23.58
CA SER A 70 12.25 -15.48 -22.73
C SER A 70 12.41 -15.07 -21.27
N TYR A 71 12.41 -13.76 -20.97
CA TYR A 71 12.61 -13.20 -19.63
C TYR A 71 11.76 -11.93 -19.47
N VAL A 72 10.50 -12.11 -19.07
CA VAL A 72 9.52 -11.01 -18.93
C VAL A 72 9.32 -10.56 -17.49
N HIS A 73 9.94 -11.24 -16.52
CA HIS A 73 9.79 -11.01 -15.09
C HIS A 73 11.16 -10.90 -14.41
N ASP A 74 11.39 -9.77 -13.74
CA ASP A 74 12.47 -9.63 -12.75
C ASP A 74 11.84 -9.61 -11.36
N ALA A 75 12.60 -10.10 -10.38
CA ALA A 75 12.17 -9.97 -9.00
C ALA A 75 12.18 -8.48 -8.61
N ALA A 76 11.12 -8.04 -7.95
CA ALA A 76 10.96 -6.65 -7.53
C ALA A 76 10.35 -6.62 -6.13
N VAL A 77 10.74 -5.61 -5.36
CA VAL A 77 10.19 -5.31 -4.04
C VAL A 77 9.62 -3.91 -4.05
N ALA A 78 8.49 -3.73 -3.37
CA ALA A 78 7.83 -2.44 -3.19
C ALA A 78 7.48 -2.27 -1.72
N TRP A 79 7.62 -1.05 -1.21
CA TRP A 79 7.26 -0.68 0.16
C TRP A 79 6.73 0.75 0.21
N VAL A 80 6.10 1.09 1.33
CA VAL A 80 5.55 2.42 1.59
C VAL A 80 6.28 3.07 2.75
N GLU A 81 6.58 4.35 2.60
CA GLU A 81 7.19 5.20 3.63
C GLU A 81 6.33 6.43 3.88
N ASN A 82 6.52 7.08 5.03
CA ASN A 82 5.98 8.41 5.33
C ASN A 82 4.46 8.52 5.09
N VAL A 83 3.68 7.54 5.56
CA VAL A 83 2.23 7.51 5.38
C VAL A 83 1.55 8.61 6.21
N ASN A 84 0.69 9.38 5.54
CA ASN A 84 -0.12 10.43 6.14
C ASN A 84 -1.51 10.46 5.50
N TYR A 85 -2.46 11.21 6.08
CA TYR A 85 -3.82 11.35 5.55
C TYR A 85 -3.86 12.09 4.20
N ASP A 86 -2.82 12.88 3.88
CA ASP A 86 -2.73 13.70 2.66
C ASP A 86 -1.80 13.11 1.59
N ARG A 87 -0.86 12.23 1.96
CA ARG A 87 0.13 11.66 1.05
C ARG A 87 0.81 10.42 1.61
N PHE A 88 1.53 9.72 0.76
CA PHE A 88 2.51 8.70 1.14
C PHE A 88 3.63 8.64 0.10
N THR A 89 4.74 7.98 0.45
CA THR A 89 5.84 7.72 -0.49
C THR A 89 5.81 6.24 -0.89
N ALA A 90 5.71 5.96 -2.18
CA ALA A 90 5.81 4.60 -2.72
C ALA A 90 7.20 4.39 -3.29
N CYS A 91 7.88 3.33 -2.84
CA CYS A 91 9.21 2.96 -3.30
C CYS A 91 9.20 1.60 -3.98
N VAL A 92 10.07 1.43 -4.97
CA VAL A 92 10.26 0.20 -5.73
C VAL A 92 11.74 -0.03 -6.00
N MET A 93 12.15 -1.30 -5.98
CA MET A 93 13.50 -1.73 -6.31
C MET A 93 13.45 -3.07 -7.03
N ALA A 94 14.27 -3.24 -8.07
CA ALA A 94 14.53 -4.55 -8.66
C ALA A 94 15.44 -5.36 -7.72
N THR A 95 15.04 -6.58 -7.38
CA THR A 95 15.82 -7.46 -6.52
C THR A 95 16.67 -8.41 -7.35
N GLY A 96 17.97 -8.42 -7.08
CA GLY A 96 18.95 -9.20 -7.83
C GLY A 96 19.87 -8.32 -8.69
N PHE A 97 21.10 -8.80 -8.89
CA PHE A 97 22.08 -8.13 -9.72
C PHE A 97 21.84 -8.50 -11.18
N ASN A 98 21.06 -7.68 -11.89
CA ASN A 98 20.85 -7.84 -13.32
C ASN A 98 21.65 -6.77 -14.07
N GLU A 99 22.77 -7.17 -14.68
CA GLU A 99 23.55 -6.30 -15.59
C GLU A 99 22.80 -5.98 -16.90
N ARG A 100 21.58 -6.50 -17.05
CA ARG A 100 20.81 -6.40 -18.27
C ARG A 100 20.14 -5.03 -18.36
N LYS A 101 20.27 -4.39 -19.53
CA LYS A 101 19.45 -3.23 -19.87
C LYS A 101 18.01 -3.69 -20.04
N SER A 102 17.18 -3.48 -19.03
CA SER A 102 15.75 -3.68 -19.10
C SER A 102 15.06 -2.42 -19.63
N ASN A 103 14.13 -2.60 -20.56
CA ASN A 103 13.18 -1.55 -20.95
C ASN A 103 11.84 -1.76 -20.23
N ALA A 104 11.87 -2.29 -19.00
CA ALA A 104 10.68 -2.60 -18.25
C ALA A 104 9.82 -1.36 -18.03
N ASN A 105 8.52 -1.54 -18.28
CA ASN A 105 7.52 -0.58 -17.85
C ASN A 105 7.12 -0.95 -16.42
N VAL A 106 7.40 -0.07 -15.47
CA VAL A 106 7.12 -0.32 -14.06
C VAL A 106 6.07 0.64 -13.53
N SER A 107 5.10 0.06 -12.83
CA SER A 107 4.07 0.83 -12.16
C SER A 107 3.73 0.23 -10.80
N VAL A 108 3.30 1.10 -9.90
CA VAL A 108 2.75 0.72 -8.61
C VAL A 108 1.26 0.95 -8.63
N ASP A 109 0.48 -0.12 -8.42
CA ASP A 109 -0.93 -0.01 -8.06
C ASP A 109 -1.02 0.14 -6.55
N TRP A 110 -1.85 1.07 -6.09
CA TRP A 110 -1.95 1.42 -4.68
C TRP A 110 -3.40 1.60 -4.25
N MET A 111 -3.64 1.33 -2.97
CA MET A 111 -4.87 1.70 -2.28
C MET A 111 -4.59 2.19 -0.87
N ALA A 112 -5.20 3.32 -0.52
CA ALA A 112 -5.17 3.93 0.80
C ALA A 112 -6.56 3.84 1.44
N TYR A 113 -6.65 3.51 2.73
CA TYR A 113 -7.91 3.38 3.44
C TYR A 113 -7.78 3.66 4.93
N GLN A 114 -8.90 3.89 5.61
CA GLN A 114 -8.95 4.03 7.06
C GLN A 114 -9.97 3.07 7.68
N GLY A 115 -9.53 2.38 8.74
CA GLY A 115 -10.34 1.39 9.45
C GLY A 115 -10.50 0.08 8.68
N ALA A 116 -11.54 -0.68 9.03
CA ALA A 116 -11.88 -1.94 8.38
C ALA A 116 -13.18 -1.77 7.57
N PRO A 117 -13.30 -2.44 6.40
CA PRO A 117 -14.57 -2.51 5.69
C PRO A 117 -15.63 -3.20 6.56
N VAL A 118 -16.91 -3.05 6.21
CA VAL A 118 -18.01 -3.69 6.96
C VAL A 118 -17.79 -5.20 6.98
N GLY A 119 -17.67 -5.77 8.18
CA GLY A 119 -17.38 -7.20 8.40
C GLY A 119 -15.90 -7.58 8.35
N GLY A 120 -15.00 -6.64 8.07
CA GLY A 120 -13.56 -6.81 8.15
C GLY A 120 -12.99 -6.51 9.53
N VAL A 121 -11.75 -6.97 9.76
CA VAL A 121 -10.94 -6.66 10.95
C VAL A 121 -9.64 -6.02 10.46
N ALA A 122 -9.23 -4.93 11.10
CA ALA A 122 -7.96 -4.26 10.82
C ALA A 122 -7.18 -4.06 12.12
N GLY A 123 -5.86 -4.07 12.02
CA GLY A 123 -4.94 -3.89 13.14
C GLY A 123 -3.49 -3.82 12.65
N GLU A 124 -2.58 -3.47 13.55
CA GLU A 124 -1.15 -3.31 13.28
C GLU A 124 -0.35 -4.21 14.23
N GLU A 125 0.73 -4.81 13.74
CA GLU A 125 1.69 -5.56 14.56
C GLU A 125 3.12 -5.17 14.16
N GLY A 126 3.90 -4.73 15.14
CA GLY A 126 5.30 -4.36 14.93
C GLY A 126 6.23 -5.58 14.88
N ILE A 127 7.10 -5.63 13.87
CA ILE A 127 8.19 -6.61 13.77
C ILE A 127 9.52 -5.88 13.94
N SER A 128 10.22 -6.14 15.05
CA SER A 128 11.43 -5.38 15.43
C SER A 128 12.66 -5.65 14.55
N GLN A 129 12.73 -6.81 13.87
CA GLN A 129 13.81 -7.19 12.96
C GLN A 129 13.24 -7.90 11.74
N TRP A 130 13.20 -7.20 10.60
CA TRP A 130 12.64 -7.72 9.35
C TRP A 130 13.70 -7.99 8.26
N TRP A 131 14.90 -7.41 8.38
CA TRP A 131 15.92 -7.47 7.32
C TRP A 131 16.91 -8.63 7.44
N THR A 132 16.96 -9.35 8.57
CA THR A 132 17.86 -10.50 8.78
C THR A 132 17.17 -11.64 9.53
N GLY A 133 17.33 -12.87 9.01
CA GLY A 133 16.77 -14.08 9.62
C GLY A 133 15.29 -14.30 9.28
N THR A 134 14.64 -15.19 10.03
CA THR A 134 13.21 -15.46 9.91
C THR A 134 12.56 -15.33 11.29
N THR A 135 11.55 -14.45 11.38
CA THR A 135 10.79 -14.21 12.61
C THR A 135 9.31 -14.50 12.36
N CYS A 136 8.66 -15.26 13.23
CA CYS A 136 7.23 -15.54 13.15
C CYS A 136 6.49 -14.84 14.30
N LYS A 137 5.45 -14.06 13.96
CA LYS A 137 4.51 -13.46 14.91
C LYS A 137 3.12 -14.03 14.67
N ALA A 138 2.53 -14.59 15.72
CA ALA A 138 1.14 -15.06 15.67
C ALA A 138 0.19 -13.88 15.79
N VAL A 139 -0.66 -13.67 14.77
CA VAL A 139 -1.72 -12.66 14.78
C VAL A 139 -3.05 -13.37 15.02
N ASN A 140 -3.74 -12.98 16.09
CA ASN A 140 -5.03 -13.57 16.46
C ASN A 140 -6.18 -12.73 15.90
N PHE A 141 -7.04 -13.36 15.10
CA PHE A 141 -8.26 -12.72 14.60
C PHE A 141 -9.45 -13.05 15.49
N PRO A 142 -10.41 -12.12 15.70
CA PRO A 142 -11.64 -12.43 16.39
C PRO A 142 -12.46 -13.47 15.61
N SER A 143 -13.08 -14.40 16.31
CA SER A 143 -13.88 -15.47 15.71
C SER A 143 -15.10 -14.88 14.98
N VAL A 144 -15.10 -14.96 13.65
CA VAL A 144 -16.23 -14.53 12.79
C VAL A 144 -16.85 -15.72 12.08
N ARG A 145 -18.18 -15.70 11.92
CA ARG A 145 -19.00 -16.81 11.41
C ARG A 145 -18.89 -17.07 9.89
N ALA A 146 -18.06 -16.34 9.15
CA ALA A 146 -17.96 -16.45 7.69
C ALA A 146 -16.50 -16.57 7.21
N PHE A 147 -16.21 -17.64 6.46
CA PHE A 147 -14.89 -18.01 5.97
C PHE A 147 -14.59 -17.35 4.62
N PHE A 148 -14.13 -16.10 4.65
CA PHE A 148 -13.30 -15.56 3.57
C PHE A 148 -12.09 -14.87 4.21
N PHE A 149 -10.94 -15.53 4.16
CA PHE A 149 -9.68 -14.98 4.64
C PHE A 149 -8.93 -14.37 3.46
N LEU A 150 -8.94 -13.04 3.37
CA LEU A 150 -7.94 -12.30 2.59
C LEU A 150 -6.93 -11.73 3.61
N LEU A 151 -5.81 -12.42 3.78
CA LEU A 151 -4.70 -11.92 4.58
C LEU A 151 -3.84 -11.03 3.69
N VAL A 152 -3.85 -9.73 3.95
CA VAL A 152 -2.89 -8.80 3.34
C VAL A 152 -1.87 -8.41 4.40
N ILE A 153 -0.62 -8.85 4.23
CA ILE A 153 0.50 -8.41 5.05
C ILE A 153 1.15 -7.23 4.35
N MET A 154 1.28 -6.12 5.07
CA MET A 154 1.82 -4.88 4.55
C MET A 154 3.07 -4.53 5.35
N PHE A 155 4.17 -4.28 4.64
CA PHE A 155 5.42 -3.87 5.25
C PHE A 155 5.50 -2.35 5.20
N PHE A 156 5.47 -1.72 6.36
CA PHE A 156 5.71 -0.30 6.56
C PHE A 156 7.12 -0.12 7.13
N THR A 157 7.86 0.87 6.64
CA THR A 157 9.16 1.29 7.19
C THR A 157 9.10 2.73 7.67
#